data_AF-A0A3S4ISG9-F1
#
_entry.id   AF-A0A3S4ISG9-F1
#
_cell.length_a   1.000
_cell.length_b   1.000
_cell.length_c   1.000
_cell.angle_alpha   90.00
_cell.angle_beta   90.00
_cell.angle_gamma   90.00
#
_symmetry.space_group_name_H-M   'P 1'
#
loop_
_entity.id
_entity.type
_entity.pdbx_description
1 polymer ?
#
loop_
_entity_poly.entity_id
_entity_poly.type
_entity_poly.pdbx_seq_one_letter_code
_entity_poly.pdbx_strand_id
1 'polypeptide(L)'
;MHFIPSYYASQYYSDYKNSGSSESTYVRFNSGFNLLGWQAHADTTFNKTDGSSGEWKSNTLYLERGIAELLGTLRAGDQYTSSEIFDSVRFTGVRLVSRYANVAKLETEFYAVGAGDCTD
;
A
#
# COMPACT_ATOMS: atom_id res chain seq x y z
N MET A 1 -3.24 -0.42 23.00
CA MET A 1 -2.24 -0.22 21.93
C MET A 1 -1.80 -1.60 21.47
N HIS A 2 -1.87 -1.90 20.18
CA HIS A 2 -1.51 -3.22 19.66
C HIS A 2 -0.75 -3.10 18.34
N PHE A 3 0.31 -3.87 18.18
CA PHE A 3 1.15 -3.93 17.00
C PHE A 3 1.07 -5.34 16.39
N ILE A 4 0.86 -5.41 15.08
CA ILE A 4 0.63 -6.64 14.33
C ILE A 4 1.66 -6.71 13.21
N PRO A 5 2.80 -7.40 13.40
CA PRO A 5 3.78 -7.62 12.35
C PRO A 5 3.53 -8.94 11.61
N SER A 6 3.80 -8.96 10.31
CA SER A 6 3.99 -10.19 9.54
C SER A 6 5.06 -10.00 8.47
N TYR A 7 5.73 -11.08 8.11
CA TYR A 7 6.76 -11.06 7.09
C TYR A 7 6.73 -12.33 6.25
N TYR A 8 7.25 -12.22 5.04
CA TYR A 8 7.44 -13.32 4.10
C TYR A 8 8.79 -13.13 3.43
N ALA A 9 9.56 -14.20 3.28
CA ALA A 9 10.86 -14.17 2.62
C ALA A 9 11.04 -15.39 1.72
N SER A 10 11.63 -15.18 0.55
CA SER A 10 11.95 -16.23 -0.41
C SER A 10 13.27 -15.92 -1.11
N GLN A 11 14.10 -16.95 -1.27
CA GLN A 11 15.37 -16.87 -1.99
C GLN A 11 15.39 -17.93 -3.07
N TYR A 12 15.88 -17.57 -4.24
CA TYR A 12 16.05 -18.42 -5.40
C TYR A 12 17.53 -18.45 -5.76
N TYR A 13 18.04 -19.65 -6.03
CA TYR A 13 19.39 -19.87 -6.51
C TYR A 13 19.35 -20.79 -7.72
N SER A 14 20.05 -20.42 -8.79
CA SER A 14 20.22 -21.21 -9.99
C SER A 14 21.69 -21.26 -10.35
N ASP A 15 22.18 -22.44 -10.74
CA ASP A 15 23.57 -22.64 -11.14
C ASP A 15 23.61 -23.20 -12.56
N TYR A 16 24.29 -22.50 -13.45
CA TYR A 16 24.44 -22.89 -14.84
C TYR A 16 25.88 -23.29 -15.12
N LYS A 17 26.07 -24.54 -15.58
CA LYS A 17 27.38 -25.18 -15.86
C LYS A 17 28.31 -24.39 -16.81
N ASN A 18 27.86 -23.28 -17.42
CA ASN A 18 28.67 -22.43 -18.29
C ASN A 18 28.26 -20.93 -18.30
N SER A 19 27.35 -20.48 -17.41
CA SER A 19 26.80 -19.10 -17.46
C SER A 19 26.81 -18.37 -16.11
N GLY A 20 27.47 -18.93 -15.09
CA GLY A 20 27.47 -18.38 -13.73
C GLY A 20 26.27 -18.85 -12.89
N SER A 21 26.22 -18.37 -11.65
CA SER A 21 25.07 -18.54 -10.75
C SER A 21 24.13 -17.33 -10.86
N SER A 22 22.85 -17.54 -10.56
CA SER A 22 21.85 -16.50 -10.39
C SER A 22 21.19 -16.63 -9.03
N GLU A 23 21.35 -15.64 -8.17
CA GLU A 23 20.65 -15.49 -6.90
C GLU A 23 19.57 -14.40 -7.00
N SER A 24 18.44 -14.63 -6.34
CA SER A 24 17.39 -13.62 -6.16
C SER A 24 16.77 -13.76 -4.78
N THR A 25 16.67 -12.66 -4.05
CA THR A 25 16.08 -12.58 -2.71
C THR A 25 14.90 -11.61 -2.73
N TYR A 26 13.77 -12.06 -2.21
CA TYR A 26 12.55 -11.29 -2.04
C TYR A 26 12.13 -11.35 -0.58
N VAL A 27 11.83 -10.20 0.02
CA VAL A 27 11.23 -10.10 1.35
C VAL A 27 10.06 -9.14 1.29
N ARG A 28 8.96 -9.47 1.98
CA ARG A 28 7.83 -8.58 2.19
C ARG A 28 7.56 -8.46 3.68
N PHE A 29 7.37 -7.24 4.15
CA PHE A 29 7.05 -6.92 5.53
C PHE A 29 5.74 -6.15 5.57
N ASN A 30 4.76 -6.69 6.30
CA ASN A 30 3.50 -6.01 6.57
C ASN A 30 3.44 -5.69 8.06
N SER A 31 3.00 -4.49 8.41
CA SER A 31 2.80 -4.10 9.79
C SER A 31 1.54 -3.28 9.98
N GLY A 32 0.88 -3.51 11.11
CA GLY A 32 -0.29 -2.79 11.56
C GLY A 32 -0.08 -2.25 12.98
N PHE A 33 -0.54 -1.04 13.24
CA PHE A 33 -0.47 -0.43 14.57
C PHE A 33 -1.80 0.23 14.94
N ASN A 34 -2.36 -0.16 16.09
CA ASN A 34 -3.67 0.26 16.56
C ASN A 34 -3.56 1.07 17.87
N LEU A 35 -4.03 2.31 17.86
CA LEU A 35 -4.02 3.21 19.01
C LEU A 35 -5.22 4.16 19.00
N LEU A 36 -6.05 4.12 20.05
CA LEU A 36 -7.17 5.06 20.26
C LEU A 36 -8.11 5.23 19.04
N GLY A 37 -8.39 4.13 18.34
CA GLY A 37 -9.23 4.12 17.14
C GLY A 37 -8.51 4.48 15.83
N TRP A 38 -7.23 4.85 15.90
CA TRP A 38 -6.36 4.97 14.74
C TRP A 38 -5.70 3.64 14.40
N GLN A 39 -5.60 3.36 13.10
CA GLN A 39 -5.02 2.15 12.52
C GLN A 39 -3.99 2.59 11.49
N ALA A 40 -2.71 2.43 11.78
CA ALA A 40 -1.65 2.64 10.81
C ALA A 40 -1.30 1.30 10.15
N HIS A 41 -1.09 1.32 8.84
CA HIS A 41 -0.72 0.16 8.05
C HIS A 41 0.47 0.50 7.16
N ALA A 42 1.47 -0.38 7.13
CA ALA A 42 2.63 -0.28 6.25
C ALA A 42 2.91 -1.64 5.58
N ASP A 43 3.14 -1.63 4.28
CA ASP A 43 3.60 -2.76 3.48
C ASP A 43 4.84 -2.36 2.69
N THR A 44 5.93 -3.09 2.88
CA THR A 44 7.23 -2.81 2.27
C THR A 44 7.80 -4.10 1.70
N THR A 45 8.46 -3.99 0.55
CA THR A 45 9.21 -5.10 -0.06
C THR A 45 10.68 -4.79 -0.15
N PHE A 46 11.50 -5.83 -0.12
CA PHE A 46 12.91 -5.80 -0.45
C PHE A 46 13.15 -6.78 -1.57
N ASN A 47 13.82 -6.32 -2.63
CA ASN A 47 14.17 -7.12 -3.78
C ASN A 47 15.65 -7.01 -4.04
N LYS A 48 16.34 -8.13 -4.15
CA LYS A 48 17.73 -8.19 -4.59
C LYS A 48 17.86 -9.29 -5.62
N THR A 49 18.51 -8.99 -6.73
CA THR A 49 18.87 -9.93 -7.78
C THR A 49 20.37 -9.88 -7.99
N ASP A 50 20.93 -10.89 -8.63
CA ASP A 50 22.34 -10.84 -8.98
C ASP A 50 22.70 -9.60 -9.79
N GLY A 51 23.78 -8.94 -9.37
CA GLY A 51 24.25 -7.68 -9.93
C GLY A 51 23.49 -6.43 -9.46
N SER A 52 22.43 -6.52 -8.66
CA SER A 52 21.75 -5.35 -8.07
C SER A 52 22.12 -5.15 -6.59
N SER A 53 22.09 -3.89 -6.12
CA SER A 53 22.43 -3.52 -4.73
C SER A 53 21.35 -3.91 -3.71
N GLY A 54 20.22 -4.44 -4.16
CA GLY A 54 19.02 -4.63 -3.35
C GLY A 54 18.27 -3.31 -3.14
N GLU A 55 16.95 -3.34 -3.26
CA GLU A 55 16.10 -2.15 -3.16
C GLU A 55 14.96 -2.41 -2.18
N TRP A 56 14.73 -1.43 -1.29
CA TRP A 56 13.54 -1.38 -0.45
C TRP A 56 12.48 -0.51 -1.11
N LYS A 57 11.28 -1.05 -1.30
CA LYS A 57 10.13 -0.34 -1.86
C LYS A 57 8.98 -0.30 -0.87
N SER A 58 8.53 0.90 -0.51
CA SER A 58 7.29 1.10 0.22
C SER A 58 6.11 0.91 -0.73
N ASN A 59 5.36 -0.18 -0.55
CA ASN A 59 4.23 -0.51 -1.40
C ASN A 59 2.97 0.25 -0.99
N THR A 60 2.75 0.42 0.32
CA THR A 60 1.57 1.12 0.84
C THR A 60 1.88 1.61 2.25
N LEU A 61 1.61 2.87 2.53
CA LEU A 61 1.62 3.44 3.88
C LEU A 61 0.39 4.32 4.07
N TYR A 62 -0.46 3.99 5.05
CA TYR A 62 -1.60 4.84 5.39
C TYR A 62 -1.96 4.78 6.87
N LEU A 63 -2.71 5.81 7.27
CA LEU A 63 -3.36 5.94 8.55
C LEU A 63 -4.87 5.98 8.34
N GLU A 64 -5.62 5.20 9.10
CA GLU A 64 -7.07 5.11 9.01
C GLU A 64 -7.74 5.26 10.38
N ARG A 65 -8.94 5.85 10.39
CA ARG A 65 -9.81 5.92 11.56
C ARG A 65 -11.28 5.88 11.18
N GLY A 66 -12.06 5.09 11.91
CA GLY A 66 -13.52 5.13 11.85
C GLY A 66 -14.08 6.36 12.58
N ILE A 67 -15.04 7.04 11.96
CA ILE A 67 -15.80 8.16 12.54
C ILE A 67 -17.24 7.70 12.73
N ALA A 68 -17.59 7.38 13.98
CA ALA A 68 -18.90 6.82 14.33
C ALA A 68 -20.06 7.76 13.97
N GLU A 69 -19.90 9.06 14.19
CA GLU A 69 -20.94 10.09 13.90
C GLU A 69 -21.35 10.12 12.43
N LEU A 70 -20.43 9.79 11.52
CA LEU A 70 -20.67 9.77 10.08
C LEU A 70 -20.94 8.37 9.55
N LEU A 71 -20.87 7.33 10.41
CA LEU A 71 -20.78 5.94 10.01
C LEU A 71 -19.77 5.76 8.86
N GLY A 72 -18.61 6.39 9.00
CA GLY A 72 -17.64 6.54 7.92
C GLY A 72 -16.21 6.25 8.35
N THR A 73 -15.31 6.27 7.37
CA THR A 73 -13.89 5.97 7.53
C THR A 73 -13.06 7.08 6.89
N LEU A 74 -12.20 7.70 7.69
CA LEU A 74 -11.17 8.64 7.26
C LEU A 74 -9.88 7.86 7.01
N ARG A 75 -9.26 8.03 5.84
CA ARG A 75 -7.95 7.47 5.53
C ARG A 75 -7.03 8.52 4.90
N ALA A 76 -5.79 8.57 5.35
CA ALA A 76 -4.73 9.43 4.83
C ALA A 76 -3.48 8.60 4.48
N GLY A 77 -2.87 8.85 3.33
CA GLY A 77 -1.70 8.11 2.82
C GLY A 77 -1.98 7.45 1.47
N ASP A 78 -1.32 6.33 1.21
CA ASP A 78 -1.44 5.57 -0.04
C ASP A 78 -2.76 4.82 -0.13
N GLN A 79 -3.46 5.01 -1.24
CA GLN A 79 -4.79 4.45 -1.46
C GLN A 79 -5.04 4.15 -2.94
N TYR A 80 -6.15 3.46 -3.19
CA TYR A 80 -6.62 3.10 -4.51
C TYR A 80 -8.04 3.64 -4.71
N THR A 81 -8.38 4.04 -5.93
CA THR A 81 -9.76 4.35 -6.31
C THR A 81 -10.62 3.09 -6.28
N SER A 82 -11.95 3.26 -6.20
CA SER A 82 -12.87 2.13 -6.26
C SER A 82 -12.92 1.54 -7.67
N SER A 83 -12.85 0.20 -7.78
CA SER A 83 -12.95 -0.51 -9.05
C SER A 83 -14.36 -0.93 -9.46
N GLU A 84 -15.39 -0.29 -8.91
CA GLU A 84 -16.79 -0.66 -9.21
C GLU A 84 -17.18 -0.44 -10.67
N ILE A 85 -16.61 0.58 -11.33
CA ILE A 85 -16.96 0.97 -12.71
C ILE A 85 -15.72 1.19 -13.58
N PHE A 86 -14.59 1.63 -12.98
CA PHE A 86 -13.34 1.92 -13.69
C PHE A 86 -12.18 1.13 -13.09
N ASP A 87 -11.05 1.09 -13.77
CA ASP A 87 -9.83 0.52 -13.22
C ASP A 87 -9.38 1.28 -11.95
N SER A 88 -8.84 0.54 -10.99
CA SER A 88 -8.28 1.13 -9.78
C SER A 88 -6.98 1.86 -10.10
N VAL A 89 -6.91 3.12 -9.73
CA VAL A 89 -5.71 3.95 -9.82
C VAL A 89 -5.16 4.19 -8.42
N ARG A 90 -3.83 4.05 -8.26
CA ARG A 90 -3.14 4.38 -7.02
C ARG A 90 -2.96 5.88 -6.89
N PHE A 91 -3.18 6.41 -5.69
CA PHE A 91 -2.89 7.80 -5.35
C PHE A 91 -2.50 7.93 -3.87
N THR A 92 -1.83 9.03 -3.52
CA THR A 92 -1.52 9.38 -2.13
C THR A 92 -2.33 10.62 -1.76
N GLY A 93 -3.12 10.55 -0.70
CA GLY A 93 -4.00 11.65 -0.32
C GLY A 93 -4.88 11.34 0.87
N VAL A 94 -5.96 12.09 1.03
CA VAL A 94 -6.95 11.92 2.11
C VAL A 94 -8.31 11.57 1.51
N ARG A 95 -9.03 10.62 2.12
CA ARG A 95 -10.42 10.30 1.77
C ARG A 95 -11.27 10.17 3.02
N LEU A 96 -12.54 10.55 2.90
CA LEU A 96 -13.58 10.26 3.88
C LEU A 96 -14.74 9.58 3.16
N VAL A 97 -15.03 8.34 3.54
CA VAL A 97 -16.13 7.56 2.97
C VAL A 97 -17.19 7.37 4.05
N SER A 98 -18.42 7.79 3.82
CA SER A 98 -19.53 7.68 4.79
C SER A 98 -20.70 6.89 4.22
N ARG A 99 -21.43 6.17 5.07
CA ARG A 99 -22.64 5.43 4.65
C ARG A 99 -23.78 6.34 4.19
N TYR A 100 -23.83 7.58 4.68
CA TYR A 100 -24.85 8.57 4.29
C TYR A 100 -24.49 9.30 2.98
N ALA A 101 -23.20 9.37 2.64
CA ALA A 101 -22.72 10.00 1.41
C ALA A 101 -23.01 9.17 0.15
N ASN A 102 -23.42 7.90 0.28
CA ASN A 102 -23.88 7.08 -0.84
C ASN A 102 -25.12 7.67 -1.55
N VAL A 103 -25.89 8.52 -0.85
CA VAL A 103 -27.07 9.23 -1.39
C VAL A 103 -26.72 10.65 -1.89
N ALA A 104 -25.55 11.18 -1.52
CA ALA A 104 -25.05 12.50 -1.92
C ALA A 104 -23.81 12.43 -2.83
N LYS A 105 -23.58 11.28 -3.49
CA LYS A 105 -22.41 10.99 -4.35
C LYS A 105 -22.55 11.61 -5.75
N LEU A 106 -22.93 12.88 -5.83
CA LEU A 106 -22.75 13.68 -7.05
C LEU A 106 -21.77 14.84 -6.88
N GLU A 107 -21.44 15.27 -5.66
CA GLU A 107 -20.45 16.34 -5.47
C GLU A 107 -19.60 16.07 -4.22
N THR A 108 -18.50 15.35 -4.39
CA THR A 108 -17.33 15.55 -3.52
C THR A 108 -16.13 15.44 -4.42
N GLU A 109 -15.64 16.60 -4.82
CA GLU A 109 -14.49 16.78 -5.70
C GLU A 109 -13.28 16.03 -5.11
N PHE A 110 -12.73 15.11 -5.90
CA PHE A 110 -11.47 14.47 -5.61
C PHE A 110 -10.35 15.51 -5.80
N TYR A 111 -9.76 16.02 -4.73
CA TYR A 111 -8.42 16.60 -4.80
C TYR A 111 -7.40 15.46 -4.83
N ALA A 112 -7.27 14.81 -5.99
CA ALA A 112 -6.11 13.98 -6.27
C ALA A 112 -4.93 14.90 -6.63
N VAL A 113 -4.13 15.31 -5.64
CA VAL A 113 -2.80 15.85 -5.93
C VAL A 113 -1.84 14.66 -5.98
N GLY A 114 -1.89 13.94 -7.10
CA GLY A 114 -0.94 12.87 -7.41
C GLY A 114 0.13 13.39 -8.36
N ALA A 115 1.37 13.51 -7.89
CA ALA A 115 2.52 13.41 -8.80
C ALA A 115 2.59 11.94 -9.23
N GLY A 116 2.06 11.64 -10.42
CA GLY A 116 2.29 10.36 -11.05
C GLY A 116 3.75 10.31 -11.49
N ASP A 117 4.54 9.42 -10.89
CA ASP A 117 5.74 8.94 -11.57
C ASP A 117 5.25 8.09 -12.75
N CYS A 118 5.21 8.72 -13.92
CA CYS A 118 5.12 8.02 -15.20
C CYS A 118 6.48 7.35 -15.43
N THR A 119 6.56 6.05 -15.13
CA THR A 119 7.63 5.20 -15.63
C THR A 119 6.98 4.02 -16.35
N ASP A 120 6.80 4.18 -17.65
CA ASP A 120 6.88 3.12 -18.66
C ASP A 120 7.99 3.51 -19.64
#